data_AF-A0A258S373-F1
#
_entry.id   AF-A0A258S373-F1
#
_cell.length_a   1.000
_cell.length_b   1.000
_cell.length_c   1.000
_cell.angle_alpha   90.00
_cell.angle_beta   90.00
_cell.angle_gamma   90.00
#
_symmetry.space_group_name_H-M   'P 1'
#
loop_
_entity.id
_entity.type
_entity.pdbx_description
1 polymer ?
#
loop_
_entity_poly.entity_id
_entity_poly.type
_entity_poly.pdbx_seq_one_letter_code
_entity_poly.pdbx_strand_id
1 'polypeptide(L)'
;MSSLASKVFFDAGMMWLELLDGRRLGVPLAYFPRLLHASPEARMNYTISGGGKGLHWDALDEDISVEGLLQGVGDRTSTPLRSAA
;
A
#
# COMPACT_ATOMS: atom_id res chain seq x y z
N MET A 1 14.57 -11.87 -7.64
CA MET A 1 14.81 -10.43 -7.40
C MET A 1 13.74 -9.96 -6.43
N SER A 2 14.12 -9.36 -5.30
CA SER A 2 13.15 -8.87 -4.32
C SER A 2 12.73 -7.46 -4.69
N SER A 3 11.43 -7.25 -4.84
CA SER A 3 10.86 -5.94 -5.15
C SER A 3 10.54 -5.22 -3.86
N LEU A 4 11.30 -4.17 -3.57
CA LEU A 4 11.26 -3.43 -2.32
C LEU A 4 10.90 -1.98 -2.63
N ALA A 5 9.95 -1.42 -1.89
CA ALA A 5 9.56 -0.02 -2.02
C ALA A 5 10.68 0.91 -1.54
N SER A 6 10.99 1.91 -2.35
CA SER A 6 11.88 3.03 -1.99
C SER A 6 11.13 4.33 -1.79
N LYS A 7 9.98 4.50 -2.45
CA LYS A 7 9.17 5.72 -2.38
C LYS A 7 7.71 5.42 -2.69
N VAL A 8 6.80 6.14 -2.03
CA VAL A 8 5.37 6.16 -2.33
C VAL A 8 4.94 7.60 -2.64
N PHE A 9 4.09 7.75 -3.64
CA PHE A 9 3.45 9.02 -3.99
C PHE A 9 2.04 8.79 -4.54
N PHE A 10 1.26 9.87 -4.65
CA PHE A 10 -0.15 9.81 -5.00
C PHE A 10 -0.50 10.86 -6.05
N ASP A 11 -1.33 10.50 -7.02
CA ASP A 11 -1.93 11.42 -7.99
C ASP A 11 -3.29 10.87 -8.44
N ALA A 12 -4.21 11.71 -8.94
CA ALA A 12 -5.42 11.31 -9.68
C ALA A 12 -6.21 10.07 -9.20
N GLY A 13 -6.24 9.78 -7.89
CA GLY A 13 -6.89 8.59 -7.33
C GLY A 13 -6.06 7.29 -7.36
N MET A 14 -4.76 7.39 -7.62
CA MET A 14 -3.77 6.32 -7.69
C MET A 14 -2.73 6.46 -6.57
N MET A 15 -2.26 5.32 -6.08
CA MET A 15 -1.05 5.17 -5.28
C MET A 15 0.04 4.58 -6.15
N TRP A 16 1.22 5.18 -6.10
CA TRP A 16 2.38 4.76 -6.88
C TRP A 16 3.54 4.39 -5.95
N LEU A 17 4.17 3.26 -6.23
CA LEU A 17 5.40 2.82 -5.59
C LEU A 17 6.54 2.90 -6.60
N GLU A 18 7.66 3.50 -6.20
CA GLU A 18 8.95 3.24 -6.83
C GLU A 18 9.62 2.08 -6.11
N LEU A 19 10.12 1.12 -6.89
CA LEU A 19 10.80 -0.06 -6.40
C LEU A 19 12.31 0.07 -6.59
N LEU A 20 13.09 -0.51 -5.67
CA LEU A 20 14.56 -0.53 -5.76
C LEU A 20 15.08 -1.25 -7.01
N ASP A 21 14.26 -2.09 -7.64
CA ASP A 21 14.59 -2.75 -8.91
C ASP A 21 14.35 -1.86 -10.15
N GLY A 22 14.00 -0.58 -9.94
CA GLY A 22 13.81 0.43 -10.98
C GLY A 22 12.41 0.46 -11.57
N ARG A 23 11.52 -0.46 -11.18
CA ARG A 23 10.12 -0.46 -11.64
C ARG A 23 9.26 0.52 -10.84
N ARG A 24 8.11 0.85 -11.44
CA ARG A 24 7.03 1.57 -10.78
C ARG A 24 5.76 0.72 -10.79
N LEU A 25 5.07 0.67 -9.65
CA LEU A 25 3.80 -0.02 -9.50
C LEU A 25 2.71 1.00 -9.19
N GLY A 26 1.66 1.03 -10.01
CA GLY A 26 0.48 1.87 -9.79
C GLY A 26 -0.69 1.02 -9.33
N VAL A 27 -1.37 1.46 -8.26
CA VAL A 27 -2.53 0.79 -7.69
C VAL A 27 -3.63 1.82 -7.42
N PRO A 28 -4.88 1.59 -7.83
CA PRO A 28 -5.96 2.54 -7.54
C PRO A 28 -6.20 2.70 -6.04
N LEU A 29 -6.34 3.93 -5.56
CA LEU A 29 -6.73 4.21 -4.16
C LEU A 29 -8.11 3.65 -3.83
N ALA A 30 -8.98 3.45 -4.82
CA ALA A 30 -10.27 2.77 -4.65
C ALA A 30 -10.13 1.33 -4.11
N TYR A 31 -8.92 0.79 -4.08
CA TYR A 31 -8.64 -0.51 -3.50
C TYR A 31 -8.38 -0.39 -2.00
N PHE A 32 -8.01 0.78 -1.47
CA PHE A 32 -7.75 1.00 -0.04
C PHE A 32 -8.69 2.08 0.49
N PRO A 33 -9.92 1.75 0.94
CA PRO A 33 -10.92 2.73 1.38
C PRO A 33 -10.40 3.73 2.42
N ARG A 34 -9.60 3.28 3.38
CA ARG A 34 -8.97 4.15 4.39
C ARG A 34 -8.06 5.20 3.74
N LEU A 35 -7.20 4.81 2.80
CA LEU A 35 -6.37 5.75 2.04
C LEU A 35 -7.22 6.61 1.10
N LEU A 36 -8.23 6.06 0.44
CA LEU A 36 -9.13 6.79 -0.46
C LEU A 36 -9.82 7.96 0.24
N HIS A 37 -10.23 7.78 1.49
CA HIS A 37 -10.94 8.80 2.26
C HIS A 37 -10.00 9.69 3.11
N ALA A 38 -8.73 9.33 3.25
CA ALA A 38 -7.74 10.14 3.96
C ALA A 38 -7.46 11.47 3.24
N SER A 39 -7.09 12.51 4.01
CA SER A 39 -6.60 13.77 3.44
C SER A 39 -5.25 13.57 2.75
N PRO A 40 -4.86 14.46 1.82
CA PRO A 40 -3.54 14.39 1.18
C PRO A 40 -2.39 14.35 2.20
N GLU A 41 -2.48 15.14 3.27
CA GLU A 41 -1.47 15.20 4.33
C GLU A 41 -1.38 13.88 5.08
N ALA A 42 -2.51 13.26 5.41
CA ALA A 42 -2.56 11.98 6.08
C ALA A 42 -2.01 10.84 5.20
N ARG A 43 -2.30 10.84 3.89
CA ARG A 43 -1.73 9.87 2.94
C ARG A 43 -0.22 10.01 2.79
N MET A 44 0.31 11.22 2.90
CA MET A 44 1.76 11.46 2.81
C MET A 44 2.50 11.13 4.11
N ASN A 45 1.79 10.94 5.23
CA ASN A 45 2.37 10.57 6.52
C ASN A 45 2.44 9.04 6.70
N TYR A 46 3.32 8.41 5.92
CA TYR A 46 3.56 6.97 5.95
C TYR A 46 4.99 6.62 6.34
N THR A 47 5.18 5.38 6.78
CA THR A 47 6.49 4.78 7.02
C THR A 47 6.69 3.57 6.12
N ILE A 48 7.85 3.49 5.47
CA ILE A 48 8.29 2.27 4.79
C ILE A 48 8.98 1.37 5.82
N SER A 49 8.46 0.16 6.01
CA SER A 49 8.92 -0.79 7.03
C SER A 49 9.50 -2.07 6.42
N GLY A 50 10.15 -2.90 7.24
CA GLY A 50 10.68 -4.21 6.82
C GLY A 50 11.72 -4.14 5.69
N GLY A 51 12.43 -3.00 5.56
CA GLY A 51 13.41 -2.76 4.49
C GLY A 51 12.78 -2.56 3.11
N GLY A 52 11.55 -2.03 3.03
CA GLY A 52 10.83 -1.83 1.77
C GLY A 52 9.79 -2.91 1.46
N LYS A 53 9.48 -3.79 2.42
CA LYS A 53 8.48 -4.85 2.24
C LYS A 53 7.08 -4.43 2.67
N GLY A 54 6.96 -3.46 3.56
CA GLY A 54 5.70 -2.97 4.10
C GLY A 54 5.58 -1.45 4.02
N LEU A 55 4.36 -0.97 3.96
CA LEU A 55 3.97 0.42 4.09
C LEU A 55 2.99 0.53 5.24
N HIS A 56 3.18 1.52 6.12
CA HIS A 56 2.37 1.69 7.32
C HIS A 56 1.91 3.15 7.46
N TRP A 57 0.65 3.34 7.85
CA TRP A 57 0.07 4.63 8.22
C TRP A 57 -0.51 4.56 9.63
N ASP A 58 0.23 5.07 10.63
CA ASP A 58 -0.20 5.04 12.04
C ASP A 58 -1.55 5.74 12.24
N ALA A 59 -1.71 6.94 11.66
CA ALA A 59 -2.91 7.77 11.84
C ALA A 59 -4.17 7.19 11.16
N LEU A 60 -3.99 6.28 10.20
CA LEU A 60 -5.07 5.66 9.43
C LEU A 60 -5.30 4.19 9.83
N ASP A 61 -4.45 3.65 10.71
CA ASP A 61 -4.44 2.23 11.11
C ASP A 61 -4.30 1.30 9.89
N GLU A 62 -3.53 1.71 8.87
CA GLU A 62 -3.44 1.00 7.58
C GLU A 62 -2.05 0.38 7.38
N ASP A 63 -2.03 -0.89 6.99
CA ASP A 63 -0.83 -1.67 6.69
C ASP A 63 -0.93 -2.33 5.31
N ILE A 64 0.06 -2.12 4.46
CA ILE A 64 0.09 -2.65 3.10
C ILE A 64 1.39 -3.40 2.82
N SER A 65 1.27 -4.65 2.35
CA SER A 65 2.41 -5.47 1.92
C SER A 65 2.78 -5.21 0.45
N VAL A 66 4.04 -4.86 0.18
CA VAL A 66 4.55 -4.66 -1.18
C VAL A 66 4.48 -5.94 -2.01
N GLU A 67 4.74 -7.09 -1.38
CA GLU A 67 4.58 -8.40 -2.03
C GLU A 67 3.10 -8.68 -2.35
N GLY A 68 2.19 -8.33 -1.43
CA GLY A 68 0.76 -8.44 -1.65
C GLY A 68 0.30 -7.63 -2.86
N LEU A 69 0.75 -6.38 -2.99
CA LEU A 69 0.45 -5.53 -4.14
C LEU A 69 0.91 -6.17 -5.46
N LEU A 70 2.11 -6.76 -5.49
CA LEU A 70 2.66 -7.42 -6.68
C LEU A 70 1.89 -8.68 -7.06
N GLN A 71 1.27 -9.35 -6.08
CA GLN A 71 0.37 -10.47 -6.28
C GLN A 71 -1.07 -10.04 -6.65
N GLY A 72 -1.35 -8.73 -6.71
CA GLY A 72 -2.68 -8.19 -7.00
C GLY A 72 -3.62 -8.13 -5.79
N VAL A 73 -3.10 -8.31 -4.57
CA VAL A 73 -3.85 -8.13 -3.33
C VAL A 73 -3.88 -6.64 -2.99
N GLY A 74 -5.03 -6.00 -3.17
CA GLY A 74 -5.19 -4.54 -3.08
C GLY A 74 -5.90 -4.04 -1.81
N ASP A 75 -5.91 -4.78 -0.72
CA ASP A 75 -6.80 -4.67 0.47
C ASP A 75 -7.85 -3.52 0.56
N ARG A 76 -9.12 -3.91 0.37
CA ARG A 76 -10.35 -3.11 0.60
C ARG A 76 -10.86 -3.20 2.04
N THR A 77 -9.96 -3.17 3.01
CA THR A 77 -10.16 -2.97 4.45
C THR A 77 -11.25 -3.87 5.09
N SER A 78 -10.92 -5.16 5.20
CA SER A 78 -11.47 -6.25 6.06
C SER A 78 -12.75 -7.04 5.67
N THR A 79 -12.62 -8.37 5.54
CA THR A 79 -13.44 -9.39 6.26
C THR A 79 -12.65 -10.72 6.37
N PRO A 80 -12.47 -11.33 7.55
CA PRO A 80 -11.72 -12.57 7.69
C PRO A 80 -12.58 -13.75 7.20
N LEU A 81 -12.14 -14.45 6.15
CA LEU A 81 -12.58 -15.83 5.97
C LEU A 81 -11.66 -16.71 6.83
N ARG A 82 -12.16 -17.03 8.03
CA ARG A 82 -11.81 -18.26 8.73
C ARG A 82 -11.60 -19.36 7.67
N SER A 83 -10.48 -20.05 7.76
CA SER A 83 -10.31 -21.37 7.16
C SER A 83 -11.57 -22.18 7.45
N ALA A 84 -12.33 -22.51 6.41
CA ALA A 84 -13.35 -23.54 6.51
C ALA A 84 -12.60 -24.84 6.86
N ALA A 85 -12.78 -25.27 8.11
CA ALA A 85 -12.51 -26.63 8.55
C ALA A 85 -13.81 -27.43 8.48
#